data_AF-A0A1B6D594-F1
#
_entry.id   AF-A0A1B6D594-F1
#
_cell.length_a   1.000
_cell.length_b   1.000
_cell.length_c   1.000
_cell.angle_alpha   90.00
_cell.angle_beta   90.00
_cell.angle_gamma   90.00
#
_symmetry.space_group_name_H-M   'P 1'
#
loop_
_entity.id
_entity.type
_entity.pdbx_description
1 polymer ?
#
loop_
_entity_poly.entity_id
_entity_poly.type
_entity_poly.pdbx_seq_one_letter_code
_entity_poly.pdbx_strand_id
1 'polypeptide(L)'
;MMLTLIVPYESVDPDAAIVEMFGQVGAPNCKYIIAIGALAGLTVSMFGSMFPMPRIVYAMAQDGLIFRTLSQVWPATGTPLIATFGSGLFAALAALVIKLEVLVEMMSIGTLLAYTLVSTCVLILRYQPHSTNLMELLPESLRTPMKGSPTKETLTNGQVTYGNQLAP
;
A
#
# COMPACT_ATOMS: atom_id res chain seq x y z
N MET A 1 22.64 -14.23 14.60
CA MET A 1 22.94 -15.54 15.25
C MET A 1 24.03 -16.33 14.52
N MET A 2 24.09 -16.35 13.19
CA MET A 2 25.22 -17.00 12.47
C MET A 2 26.55 -16.23 12.59
N LEU A 3 26.52 -14.91 12.67
CA LEU A 3 27.72 -14.07 12.77
C LEU A 3 28.58 -14.36 14.02
N THR A 4 27.93 -14.58 15.16
CA THR A 4 28.59 -14.86 16.45
C THR A 4 29.25 -16.24 16.51
N LEU A 5 28.95 -17.14 15.55
CA LEU A 5 29.62 -18.45 15.43
C LEU A 5 30.93 -18.36 14.64
N ILE A 6 31.15 -17.27 13.90
CA ILE A 6 32.28 -17.12 12.95
C ILE A 6 33.30 -16.08 13.44
N VAL A 7 32.86 -15.04 14.17
CA VAL A 7 33.74 -13.96 14.67
C VAL A 7 33.44 -13.68 16.15
N PRO A 8 34.46 -13.52 17.02
CA PRO A 8 34.26 -13.14 18.42
C PRO A 8 33.65 -11.73 18.54
N TYR A 9 32.73 -11.56 19.49
CA TYR A 9 31.90 -10.35 19.65
C TYR A 9 32.69 -9.04 19.80
N GLU A 10 33.92 -9.11 20.33
CA GLU A 10 34.81 -7.98 20.57
C GLU A 10 35.42 -7.36 19.29
N SER A 11 35.36 -8.06 18.14
CA SER A 11 35.98 -7.62 16.87
C SER A 11 34.99 -7.48 15.71
N VAL A 12 33.71 -7.32 16.01
CA VAL A 12 32.64 -7.18 14.99
C VAL A 12 32.35 -5.70 14.78
N ASP A 13 32.67 -5.20 13.59
CA ASP A 13 32.21 -3.88 13.15
C ASP A 13 30.70 -3.92 12.87
N PRO A 14 29.88 -3.07 13.52
CA PRO A 14 28.43 -3.09 13.38
C PRO A 14 27.95 -2.66 11.97
N ASP A 15 28.73 -1.90 11.22
CA ASP A 15 28.31 -1.34 9.93
C ASP A 15 28.56 -2.32 8.77
N ALA A 16 29.57 -3.19 8.88
CA ALA A 16 29.97 -4.10 7.81
C ALA A 16 30.32 -5.53 8.26
N ALA A 17 29.73 -5.98 9.37
CA ALA A 17 29.97 -7.27 10.01
C ALA A 17 30.09 -8.48 9.05
N ILE A 18 29.16 -8.59 8.08
CA ILE A 18 29.10 -9.71 7.14
C ILE A 18 30.23 -9.66 6.11
N VAL A 19 30.59 -8.46 5.63
CA VAL A 19 31.60 -8.30 4.58
C VAL A 19 33.00 -8.42 5.18
N GLU A 20 33.18 -7.97 6.41
CA GLU A 20 34.44 -8.00 7.14
C GLU A 20 34.79 -9.39 7.68
N MET A 21 33.80 -10.18 8.11
CA MET A 21 34.03 -11.58 8.50
C MET A 21 34.67 -12.40 7.36
N PHE A 22 34.25 -12.20 6.12
CA PHE A 22 34.84 -12.90 4.97
C PHE A 22 36.24 -12.40 4.62
N GLY A 23 36.57 -11.16 5.01
CA GLY A 23 37.93 -10.63 4.93
C GLY A 23 38.88 -11.34 5.88
N GLN A 24 38.47 -11.57 7.14
CA GLN A 24 39.28 -12.25 8.14
C GLN A 24 39.47 -13.76 7.88
N VAL A 25 38.49 -14.40 7.21
CA VAL A 25 38.55 -15.82 6.81
C VAL A 25 39.44 -16.05 5.56
N GLY A 26 39.96 -14.98 4.94
CA GLY A 26 40.91 -15.08 3.82
C GLY A 26 40.27 -15.38 2.45
N ALA A 27 38.96 -15.10 2.28
CA ALA A 27 38.21 -15.35 1.05
C ALA A 27 37.77 -14.03 0.35
N PRO A 28 38.69 -13.32 -0.33
CA PRO A 28 38.39 -12.01 -0.93
C PRO A 28 37.34 -12.07 -2.04
N ASN A 29 37.25 -13.17 -2.79
CA ASN A 29 36.24 -13.32 -3.85
C ASN A 29 34.80 -13.34 -3.30
N CYS A 30 34.59 -14.02 -2.17
CA CYS A 30 33.28 -14.06 -1.51
C CYS A 30 32.86 -12.68 -1.00
N LYS A 31 33.81 -11.90 -0.48
CA LYS A 31 33.58 -10.51 -0.06
C LYS A 31 32.98 -9.65 -1.18
N TYR A 32 33.56 -9.71 -2.38
CA TYR A 32 33.06 -8.93 -3.53
C TYR A 32 31.67 -9.39 -3.99
N ILE A 33 31.42 -10.69 -4.08
CA ILE A 33 30.12 -11.23 -4.51
C ILE A 33 29.00 -10.78 -3.55
N ILE A 34 29.26 -10.86 -2.24
CA ILE A 34 28.29 -10.49 -1.21
C ILE A 34 28.07 -8.98 -1.17
N ALA A 35 29.13 -8.18 -1.33
CA ALA A 35 28.99 -6.72 -1.38
C ALA A 35 28.12 -6.27 -2.57
N ILE A 36 28.33 -6.86 -3.75
CA ILE A 36 27.50 -6.58 -4.94
C ILE A 36 26.05 -7.05 -4.71
N GLY A 37 25.87 -8.24 -4.14
CA GLY A 37 24.54 -8.77 -3.81
C GLY A 37 23.79 -7.91 -2.80
N ALA A 38 24.47 -7.41 -1.77
CA ALA A 38 23.90 -6.51 -0.78
C ALA A 38 23.49 -5.17 -1.40
N LEU A 39 24.36 -4.55 -2.20
CA LEU A 39 24.05 -3.30 -2.91
C LEU A 39 22.86 -3.47 -3.87
N ALA A 40 22.83 -4.55 -4.66
CA ALA A 40 21.72 -4.86 -5.55
C ALA A 40 20.42 -5.11 -4.77
N GLY A 41 20.47 -5.89 -3.68
CA GLY A 41 19.31 -6.20 -2.85
C GLY A 41 18.72 -4.96 -2.16
N LEU A 42 19.56 -4.10 -1.59
CA LEU A 42 19.13 -2.84 -0.98
C LEU A 42 18.50 -1.90 -2.02
N THR A 43 19.10 -1.80 -3.20
CA THR A 43 18.55 -1.02 -4.31
C THR A 43 17.17 -1.56 -4.70
N VAL A 44 17.03 -2.86 -4.93
CA VAL A 44 15.73 -3.48 -5.29
C VAL A 44 14.68 -3.25 -4.21
N SER A 45 15.02 -3.40 -2.93
CA SER A 45 14.11 -3.14 -1.82
C SER A 45 13.64 -1.68 -1.79
N MET A 46 14.56 -0.73 -2.00
CA MET A 46 14.25 0.71 -2.09
C MET A 46 13.27 0.99 -3.23
N PHE A 47 13.56 0.52 -4.44
CA PHE A 47 12.67 0.67 -5.59
C PHE A 47 11.32 -0.01 -5.35
N GLY A 48 11.31 -1.20 -4.76
CA GLY A 48 10.11 -1.94 -4.37
C GLY A 48 9.17 -1.12 -3.48
N SER A 49 9.73 -0.36 -2.53
CA SER A 49 8.98 0.51 -1.63
C SER A 49 8.45 1.81 -2.29
N MET A 50 9.09 2.28 -3.37
CA MET A 50 8.68 3.49 -4.09
C MET A 50 7.48 3.25 -5.01
N PHE A 51 7.27 2.04 -5.54
CA PHE A 51 6.14 1.71 -6.41
C PHE A 51 4.74 1.83 -5.78
N PRO A 52 4.49 1.40 -4.53
CA PRO A 52 3.18 1.57 -3.91
C PRO A 52 2.88 3.02 -3.53
N MET A 53 3.90 3.87 -3.29
CA MET A 53 3.70 5.23 -2.81
C MET A 53 2.78 6.08 -3.73
N PRO A 54 2.97 6.13 -5.07
CA PRO A 54 2.04 6.83 -5.97
C PRO A 54 0.61 6.25 -5.97
N ARG A 55 0.46 4.94 -5.77
CA ARG A 55 -0.88 4.30 -5.72
C ARG A 55 -1.65 4.73 -4.49
N ILE A 56 -0.98 4.80 -3.33
CA ILE A 56 -1.60 5.24 -2.08
C ILE A 56 -1.97 6.72 -2.18
N VAL A 57 -1.10 7.57 -2.74
CA VAL A 57 -1.40 9.00 -2.95
C VAL A 57 -2.58 9.20 -3.91
N TYR A 58 -2.66 8.41 -4.99
CA TYR A 58 -3.79 8.44 -5.92
C TYR A 58 -5.11 8.04 -5.23
N ALA A 59 -5.11 6.96 -4.45
CA ALA A 59 -6.28 6.55 -3.67
C ALA A 59 -6.71 7.63 -2.67
N MET A 60 -5.76 8.22 -1.93
CA MET A 60 -6.05 9.32 -0.99
C MET A 60 -6.58 10.59 -1.70
N ALA A 61 -6.14 10.87 -2.92
CA ALA A 61 -6.67 11.97 -3.73
C ALA A 61 -8.10 11.67 -4.24
N GLN A 62 -8.40 10.42 -4.56
CA GLN A 62 -9.73 9.97 -4.97
C GLN A 62 -10.72 9.99 -3.80
N ASP A 63 -10.26 9.73 -2.58
CA ASP A 63 -11.04 9.87 -1.33
C ASP A 63 -11.31 11.35 -0.96
N GLY A 64 -10.74 12.31 -1.70
CA GLY A 64 -10.99 13.75 -1.51
C GLY A 64 -10.28 14.37 -0.30
N LEU A 65 -9.35 13.66 0.35
CA LEU A 65 -8.70 14.06 1.60
C LEU A 65 -7.57 15.09 1.42
N ILE A 66 -7.04 15.22 0.20
CA ILE A 66 -5.94 16.12 -0.16
C ILE A 66 -6.44 17.11 -1.23
N PHE A 67 -6.28 18.41 -0.96
CA PHE A 67 -6.77 19.54 -1.78
C PHE A 67 -6.68 19.29 -3.29
N ARG A 68 -7.81 19.44 -3.98
CA ARG A 68 -7.99 19.30 -5.45
C ARG A 68 -7.04 20.20 -6.28
N THR A 69 -6.38 21.17 -5.67
CA THR A 69 -5.37 22.04 -6.29
C THR A 69 -3.99 21.39 -6.48
N LEU A 70 -3.70 20.27 -5.82
CA LEU A 70 -2.58 19.36 -6.19
C LEU A 70 -3.00 18.36 -7.29
N SER A 71 -4.26 18.40 -7.75
CA SER A 71 -4.76 17.63 -8.90
C SER A 71 -4.42 18.29 -10.25
N GLN A 72 -3.59 19.33 -10.30
CA GLN A 72 -2.85 19.67 -11.53
C GLN A 72 -1.75 18.61 -11.77
N VAL A 73 -2.22 17.43 -12.15
CA VAL A 73 -1.41 16.36 -12.72
C VAL A 73 -1.21 16.69 -14.19
N TRP A 74 0.01 16.58 -14.70
CA TRP A 74 0.26 16.71 -16.13
C TRP A 74 -0.59 15.65 -16.88
N PRO A 75 -1.41 16.03 -17.86
CA PRO A 75 -2.48 15.20 -18.42
C PRO A 75 -2.02 13.95 -19.17
N ALA A 76 -0.70 13.74 -19.34
CA ALA A 76 -0.16 12.60 -20.07
C ALA A 76 0.27 11.41 -19.19
N THR A 77 0.49 11.58 -17.88
CA THR A 77 1.18 10.54 -17.07
C THR A 77 0.41 10.09 -15.82
N GLY A 78 -0.61 10.83 -15.36
CA GLY A 78 -1.46 10.41 -14.23
C GLY A 78 -0.74 10.14 -12.90
N THR A 79 0.57 10.33 -12.86
CA THR A 79 1.46 9.99 -11.75
C THR A 79 2.15 11.28 -11.33
N PRO A 80 2.06 11.70 -10.06
CA PRO A 80 2.64 12.95 -9.60
C PRO A 80 4.18 12.80 -9.48
N LEU A 81 4.86 12.73 -10.63
CA LEU A 81 6.32 12.57 -10.72
C LEU A 81 7.06 13.69 -9.99
N ILE A 82 6.50 14.91 -10.05
CA ILE A 82 6.98 16.09 -9.32
C ILE A 82 6.80 15.93 -7.81
N ALA A 83 5.73 15.27 -7.35
CA ALA A 83 5.56 14.97 -5.93
C ALA A 83 6.54 13.88 -5.47
N THR A 84 6.82 12.88 -6.30
CA THR A 84 7.86 11.86 -6.02
C THR A 84 9.25 12.47 -5.97
N PHE A 85 9.57 13.42 -6.87
CA PHE A 85 10.84 14.14 -6.83
C PHE A 85 10.93 15.05 -5.60
N GLY A 86 9.83 15.73 -5.24
CA GLY A 86 9.75 16.54 -4.04
C GLY A 86 9.89 15.73 -2.75
N SER A 87 9.24 14.57 -2.67
CA SER A 87 9.37 13.66 -1.52
C SER A 87 10.75 13.02 -1.44
N GLY A 88 11.36 12.69 -2.58
CA GLY A 88 12.75 12.20 -2.65
C GLY A 88 13.75 13.26 -2.21
N LEU A 89 13.58 14.52 -2.63
CA LEU A 89 14.43 15.63 -2.21
C LEU A 89 14.27 15.91 -0.72
N PHE A 90 13.03 15.89 -0.21
CA PHE A 90 12.76 16.04 1.22
C PHE A 90 13.37 14.88 2.03
N ALA A 91 13.25 13.64 1.55
CA ALA A 91 13.87 12.47 2.16
C ALA A 91 15.40 12.56 2.15
N ALA A 92 16.02 13.05 1.07
CA ALA A 92 17.45 13.26 0.99
C ALA A 92 17.94 14.34 1.97
N LEU A 93 17.20 15.45 2.10
CA LEU A 93 17.47 16.48 3.11
C LEU A 93 17.33 15.94 4.52
N ALA A 94 16.27 15.16 4.78
CA ALA A 94 16.04 14.52 6.08
C ALA A 94 17.16 13.52 6.42
N ALA A 95 17.61 12.71 5.45
CA ALA A 95 18.72 11.78 5.64
C ALA A 95 20.07 12.46 5.89
N LEU A 96 20.26 13.70 5.40
CA LEU A 96 21.48 14.47 5.63
C LEU A 96 21.51 15.15 7.00
N VAL A 97 20.35 15.54 7.54
CA VAL A 97 20.23 16.26 8.81
C VAL A 97 19.95 15.33 10.00
N ILE A 98 19.27 14.19 9.78
CA ILE A 98 18.80 13.29 10.83
C ILE A 98 19.67 12.03 10.88
N LYS A 99 19.99 11.58 12.11
CA LYS A 99 20.73 10.33 12.35
C LYS A 99 19.92 9.09 11.98
N LEU A 100 20.60 8.07 11.46
CA LEU A 100 20.01 6.80 11.05
C LEU A 100 19.24 6.13 12.20
N GLU A 101 19.75 6.17 13.42
CA GLU A 101 19.10 5.53 14.58
C GLU A 101 17.68 6.09 14.81
N VAL A 102 17.54 7.41 14.74
CA VAL A 102 16.25 8.10 14.91
C VAL A 102 15.30 7.80 13.75
N LEU A 103 15.82 7.73 12.52
CA LEU A 103 15.04 7.33 11.35
C LEU A 103 14.45 5.93 11.49
N VAL A 104 15.27 4.98 11.96
CA VAL A 104 14.86 3.58 12.16
C VAL A 104 13.85 3.46 13.30
N GLU A 105 14.05 4.19 14.40
CA GLU A 105 13.11 4.22 15.51
C GLU A 105 11.73 4.75 15.06
N MET A 106 11.70 5.85 14.32
CA MET A 106 10.46 6.42 13.78
C MET A 106 9.75 5.47 12.80
N MET A 107 10.51 4.82 11.90
CA MET A 107 9.98 3.81 10.98
C MET A 107 9.37 2.62 11.76
N SER A 108 10.06 2.15 12.79
CA SER A 108 9.61 1.04 13.63
C SER A 108 8.32 1.40 14.38
N ILE A 109 8.25 2.58 14.99
CA ILE A 109 7.04 3.07 15.66
C ILE A 109 5.88 3.16 14.64
N GLY A 110 6.12 3.70 13.45
CA GLY A 110 5.10 3.81 12.40
C GLY A 110 4.56 2.46 11.91
N THR A 111 5.45 1.50 11.68
CA THR A 111 5.05 0.13 11.25
C THR A 111 4.29 -0.61 12.35
N LEU A 112 4.72 -0.50 13.61
CA LEU A 112 4.00 -1.07 14.76
C LEU A 112 2.58 -0.52 14.86
N LEU A 113 2.42 0.81 14.77
CA LEU A 113 1.09 1.44 14.80
C LEU A 113 0.21 0.99 13.63
N ALA A 114 0.76 0.91 12.41
CA ALA A 114 0.04 0.42 11.25
C ALA A 114 -0.42 -1.03 11.43
N TYR A 115 0.44 -1.91 11.96
CA TYR A 115 0.10 -3.31 12.21
C TYR A 115 -0.96 -3.47 13.30
N THR A 116 -0.88 -2.67 14.38
CA THR A 116 -1.93 -2.65 15.39
C THR A 116 -3.26 -2.21 14.79
N LEU A 117 -3.29 -1.13 13.99
CA LEU A 117 -4.51 -0.66 13.33
C LEU A 117 -5.09 -1.72 12.39
N VAL A 118 -4.26 -2.34 11.54
CA VAL A 118 -4.70 -3.42 10.63
C VAL A 118 -5.28 -4.60 11.43
N SER A 119 -4.62 -5.01 12.51
CA SER A 119 -5.10 -6.07 13.39
C SER A 119 -6.45 -5.72 14.03
N THR A 120 -6.60 -4.51 14.56
CA THR A 120 -7.86 -4.02 15.13
C THR A 120 -8.96 -3.92 14.08
N CYS A 121 -8.65 -3.44 12.87
CA CYS A 121 -9.60 -3.35 11.76
C CYS A 121 -10.14 -4.74 11.38
N VAL A 122 -9.26 -5.74 11.26
CA VAL A 122 -9.67 -7.13 11.00
C VAL A 122 -10.49 -7.71 12.15
N LEU A 123 -10.14 -7.42 13.41
CA LEU A 123 -10.93 -7.84 14.58
C LEU A 123 -12.35 -7.26 14.51
N ILE A 124 -12.50 -5.97 14.24
CA ILE A 124 -13.78 -5.28 14.11
C ILE A 124 -14.60 -5.87 12.95
N LEU A 125 -13.99 -6.08 11.78
CA LEU A 125 -14.66 -6.67 10.63
C LEU A 125 -15.12 -8.12 10.90
N ARG A 126 -14.35 -8.90 11.66
CA ARG A 126 -14.74 -10.26 12.02
C ARG A 126 -15.82 -10.31 13.11
N TYR A 127 -15.86 -9.29 13.97
CA TYR A 127 -16.86 -9.17 15.04
C TYR A 127 -18.11 -8.39 14.60
N GLN A 128 -18.13 -7.84 13.39
CA GLN A 128 -19.33 -7.40 12.69
C GLN A 128 -19.83 -8.54 11.80
N PRO A 129 -20.63 -9.50 12.33
CA PRO A 129 -21.40 -10.37 11.45
C PRO A 129 -22.40 -9.47 10.74
N HIS A 130 -22.19 -9.26 9.44
CA HIS A 130 -23.24 -8.79 8.55
C HIS A 130 -23.75 -7.36 8.88
N SER A 131 -23.03 -6.32 8.42
CA SER A 131 -23.63 -5.00 8.15
C SER A 131 -24.65 -5.08 7.00
N THR A 132 -25.57 -6.04 7.05
CA THR A 132 -26.67 -6.22 6.10
C THR A 132 -27.90 -5.45 6.49
N ASN A 133 -27.97 -4.95 7.71
CA ASN A 133 -29.09 -4.12 8.12
C ASN A 133 -29.08 -2.72 7.48
N LEU A 134 -27.97 -2.26 6.86
CA LEU A 134 -27.94 -0.95 6.19
C LEU A 134 -28.57 -0.95 4.78
N MET A 135 -28.60 -2.09 4.09
CA MET A 135 -29.39 -2.24 2.86
C MET A 135 -30.88 -2.47 3.17
N GLU A 136 -31.19 -2.92 4.39
CA GLU A 136 -32.56 -3.17 4.87
C GLU A 136 -33.23 -1.90 5.43
N LEU A 137 -32.44 -0.93 5.91
CA LEU A 137 -32.89 0.40 6.33
C LEU A 137 -32.90 1.45 5.20
N LEU A 138 -32.54 1.06 3.98
CA LEU A 138 -32.60 1.96 2.83
C LEU A 138 -34.06 2.01 2.32
N PRO A 139 -34.70 3.19 2.22
CA PRO A 139 -36.04 3.29 1.64
C PRO A 139 -36.04 2.75 0.20
N GLU A 140 -37.11 2.03 -0.15
CA GLU A 140 -37.35 1.40 -1.47
C GLU A 140 -37.00 2.27 -2.68
N SER A 141 -37.04 3.60 -2.53
CA SER A 141 -36.77 4.60 -3.58
C SER A 141 -35.31 4.68 -4.06
N LEU A 142 -34.34 4.11 -3.35
CA LEU A 142 -32.91 4.10 -3.74
C LEU A 142 -32.40 2.72 -4.17
N ARG A 143 -33.28 1.70 -4.25
CA ARG A 143 -32.96 0.44 -4.91
C ARG A 143 -32.88 0.67 -6.41
N THR A 144 -31.69 1.03 -6.91
CA THR A 144 -31.41 1.02 -8.34
C THR A 144 -31.69 -0.40 -8.89
N PRO A 145 -32.58 -0.57 -9.89
CA PRO A 145 -32.80 -1.87 -10.49
C PRO A 145 -31.53 -2.28 -11.22
N MET A 146 -30.81 -3.27 -10.68
CA MET A 146 -29.75 -3.92 -11.45
C MET A 146 -30.39 -4.64 -12.64
N LYS A 147 -30.30 -4.02 -13.82
CA LYS A 147 -30.64 -4.65 -15.09
C LYS A 147 -29.57 -5.67 -15.43
N GLY A 148 -29.94 -6.96 -15.38
CA GLY A 148 -29.34 -7.99 -16.22
C GLY A 148 -28.62 -9.12 -15.48
N SER A 149 -29.35 -10.20 -15.23
CA SER A 149 -28.87 -11.57 -15.42
C SER A 149 -30.08 -12.51 -15.55
N PRO A 150 -30.17 -13.35 -16.60
CA PRO A 150 -31.42 -13.98 -17.01
C PRO A 150 -31.54 -15.42 -16.47
N THR A 151 -32.61 -15.70 -15.73
CA THR A 151 -33.17 -17.07 -15.73
C THR A 151 -34.68 -17.00 -15.79
N LYS A 152 -35.12 -17.25 -17.01
CA LYS A 152 -36.42 -17.62 -17.57
C LYS A 152 -37.54 -18.09 -16.63
N GLU A 153 -38.72 -17.54 -16.95
CA GLU A 153 -39.97 -18.24 -17.23
C GLU A 153 -40.55 -19.09 -16.09
N THR A 154 -41.70 -18.65 -15.52
CA THR A 154 -43.01 -19.29 -15.78
C THR A 154 -44.15 -18.48 -15.14
N LEU A 155 -44.88 -17.78 -16.01
CA LEU A 155 -46.34 -17.58 -16.07
C LEU A 155 -47.17 -17.88 -14.82
N THR A 156 -47.96 -16.89 -14.35
CA THR A 156 -49.35 -17.07 -13.91
C THR A 156 -50.08 -15.72 -13.84
N ASN A 157 -51.09 -15.59 -14.71
CA ASN A 157 -52.35 -14.84 -14.61
C ASN A 157 -52.39 -13.34 -14.25
N GLY A 158 -53.13 -12.60 -15.09
CA GLY A 158 -54.08 -11.60 -14.59
C GLY A 158 -54.10 -10.25 -15.29
N GLN A 159 -54.79 -10.20 -16.44
CA GLN A 159 -55.47 -9.05 -17.05
C GLN A 159 -55.34 -7.66 -16.38
N VAL A 160 -54.95 -6.62 -17.14
CA VAL A 160 -55.65 -5.32 -17.10
C VAL A 160 -55.68 -4.67 -18.49
N THR A 161 -56.92 -4.51 -18.96
CA THR A 161 -57.44 -3.78 -20.12
C THR A 161 -56.94 -2.33 -20.19
N TYR A 162 -56.43 -1.90 -21.34
CA TYR A 162 -56.26 -0.48 -21.67
C TYR A 162 -57.37 -0.02 -22.61
N GLY A 163 -58.36 0.67 -22.03
CA GLY A 163 -59.30 1.47 -22.79
C GLY A 163 -58.62 2.74 -23.32
N ASN A 164 -58.88 3.02 -24.60
CA ASN A 164 -59.05 4.33 -25.24
C ASN A 164 -58.46 5.57 -24.54
N GLN A 165 -57.61 6.32 -25.27
CA GLN A 165 -58.04 7.58 -25.92
C GLN A 165 -56.91 8.26 -26.72
N LEU A 166 -57.20 8.45 -28.02
CA LEU A 166 -57.01 9.67 -28.86
C LEU A 166 -55.57 10.13 -29.17
N ALA A 167 -55.09 10.05 -30.42
CA ALA A 167 -55.41 10.84 -31.65
C ALA A 167 -54.52 12.11 -31.76
N PRO A 168 -54.35 12.76 -32.93
CA PRO A 168 -54.94 12.55 -34.26
C PRO A 168 -54.00 12.04 -35.36
#